data_AF-A0A966MRJ3-F1
#
_entry.id   AF-A0A966MRJ3-F1
#
_cell.length_a   1.000
_cell.length_b   1.000
_cell.length_c   1.000
_cell.angle_alpha   90.00
_cell.angle_beta   90.00
_cell.angle_gamma   90.00
#
_symmetry.space_group_name_H-M   'P 1'
#
loop_
_entity.id
_entity.type
_entity.pdbx_description
1 polymer ?
#
loop_
_entity_poly.entity_id
_entity_poly.type
_entity_poly.pdbx_seq_one_letter_code
_entity_poly.pdbx_strand_id
1 'polypeptide(L)'
;ATDTGCKDNFLAGTVPFAIIGNWEWEDYKAKGFTMNLMPVPGASSGKSGNAFGSVSGALLTTFAATNGVEAAAKSLLVDFFGSTAGQVAYQLNEKRPPAEKGASTDATVTDGQKGFGASAAAASIPQVGAILNGPSGTSYWDSAPAYWTAVLVDGKDPVAEAKKLVAIWRANLIAAKSDL
;
A
#
# COMPACT_ATOMS: atom_id res chain seq x y z
N ALA A 1 -10.08 -8.15 -7.69
CA ALA A 1 -11.43 -7.69 -7.36
C ALA A 1 -11.82 -6.68 -8.43
N THR A 2 -12.89 -6.91 -9.16
CA THR A 2 -13.53 -5.85 -9.95
C THR A 2 -14.09 -4.86 -8.96
N ASP A 3 -13.77 -3.57 -9.10
CA ASP A 3 -14.43 -2.52 -8.35
C ASP A 3 -15.94 -2.65 -8.62
N THR A 4 -16.72 -3.03 -7.61
CA THR A 4 -18.16 -3.30 -7.71
C THR A 4 -18.95 -1.98 -7.84
N GLY A 5 -18.46 -1.06 -8.67
CA GLY A 5 -18.99 0.28 -8.89
C GLY A 5 -18.67 1.28 -7.79
N CYS A 6 -17.76 1.03 -6.84
CA CYS A 6 -17.48 1.97 -5.75
C CYS A 6 -16.95 3.31 -6.27
N LYS A 7 -15.97 3.28 -7.20
CA LYS A 7 -15.47 4.49 -7.83
C LYS A 7 -16.54 5.20 -8.64
N ASP A 8 -17.27 4.47 -9.49
CA ASP A 8 -18.30 5.06 -10.34
C ASP A 8 -19.42 5.71 -9.51
N ASN A 9 -19.85 5.06 -8.42
CA ASN A 9 -20.84 5.59 -7.50
C ASN A 9 -20.35 6.87 -6.80
N PHE A 10 -19.09 6.89 -6.37
CA PHE A 10 -18.52 8.10 -5.75
C PHE A 10 -18.39 9.24 -6.78
N LEU A 11 -17.90 8.95 -7.98
CA LEU A 11 -17.79 9.93 -9.07
C LEU A 11 -19.16 10.45 -9.53
N ALA A 12 -20.21 9.63 -9.44
CA ALA A 12 -21.59 10.02 -9.69
C ALA A 12 -22.24 10.76 -8.51
N GLY A 13 -21.55 10.87 -7.36
CA GLY A 13 -22.06 11.52 -6.15
C GLY A 13 -23.16 10.74 -5.43
N THR A 14 -23.32 9.44 -5.71
CA THR A 14 -24.33 8.59 -5.07
C THR A 14 -23.87 8.04 -3.72
N VAL A 15 -22.56 8.06 -3.46
CA VAL A 15 -21.97 7.76 -2.15
C VAL A 15 -21.08 8.92 -1.68
N PRO A 16 -21.13 9.30 -0.39
CA PRO A 16 -20.44 10.49 0.11
C PRO A 16 -18.95 10.28 0.41
N PHE A 17 -18.49 9.03 0.47
CA PHE A 17 -17.10 8.67 0.80
C PHE A 17 -16.62 7.52 -0.08
N ALA A 18 -15.32 7.53 -0.39
CA ALA A 18 -14.63 6.44 -1.05
C ALA A 18 -13.35 6.08 -0.30
N ILE A 19 -13.06 4.79 -0.20
CA ILE A 19 -11.76 4.29 0.25
C ILE A 19 -10.93 4.06 -1.01
N ILE A 20 -9.90 4.86 -1.20
CA ILE A 20 -9.15 4.94 -2.45
C ILE A 20 -7.66 4.66 -2.26
N GLY A 21 -7.01 4.22 -3.33
CA GLY A 21 -5.56 4.10 -3.40
C GLY A 21 -4.89 5.27 -4.13
N ASN A 22 -3.58 5.40 -3.98
CA ASN A 22 -2.81 6.45 -4.66
C ASN A 22 -2.66 6.21 -6.18
N TRP A 23 -3.16 5.12 -6.74
CA TRP A 23 -3.10 4.83 -8.18
C TRP A 23 -4.25 5.48 -8.98
N GLU A 24 -5.28 6.01 -8.29
CA GLU A 24 -6.52 6.46 -8.94
C GLU A 24 -6.87 7.93 -8.69
N TRP A 25 -6.08 8.66 -7.89
CA TRP A 25 -6.40 10.02 -7.44
C TRP A 25 -6.53 11.04 -8.57
N GLU A 26 -5.81 10.84 -9.68
CA GLU A 26 -5.90 11.71 -10.85
C GLU A 26 -7.28 11.64 -11.51
N ASP A 27 -7.95 10.48 -11.49
CA ASP A 27 -9.29 10.34 -12.06
C ASP A 27 -10.32 11.16 -11.26
N TYR A 28 -10.19 11.17 -9.93
CA TYR A 28 -11.03 12.01 -9.08
C TYR A 28 -10.74 13.50 -9.30
N LYS A 29 -9.46 13.89 -9.39
CA LYS A 29 -9.10 15.28 -9.69
C LYS A 29 -9.62 15.73 -11.06
N ALA A 30 -9.55 14.88 -12.08
CA ALA A 30 -10.08 15.15 -13.41
C ALA A 30 -11.62 15.35 -13.41
N LYS A 31 -12.31 14.75 -12.43
CA LYS A 31 -13.75 14.95 -12.18
C LYS A 31 -14.05 16.14 -11.27
N GLY A 32 -13.04 16.93 -10.90
CA GLY A 32 -13.19 18.16 -10.11
C GLY A 32 -13.18 17.95 -8.59
N PHE A 33 -12.88 16.75 -8.10
CA PHE A 33 -12.79 16.51 -6.67
C PHE A 33 -11.50 17.10 -6.09
N THR A 34 -11.62 17.75 -4.94
CA THR A 34 -10.48 18.16 -4.11
C THR A 34 -9.95 16.95 -3.36
N MET A 35 -8.62 16.73 -3.40
CA MET A 35 -7.97 15.62 -2.70
C MET A 35 -7.80 15.90 -1.19
N ASN A 36 -8.93 16.10 -0.50
CA ASN A 36 -8.96 16.22 0.95
C ASN A 36 -9.02 14.83 1.59
N LEU A 37 -7.86 14.18 1.66
CA LEU A 37 -7.74 12.80 2.12
C LEU A 37 -7.60 12.76 3.64
N MET A 38 -8.22 11.75 4.24
CA MET A 38 -8.09 11.44 5.66
C MET A 38 -7.87 9.94 5.84
N PRO A 39 -7.25 9.51 6.96
CA PRO A 39 -7.27 8.11 7.33
C PRO A 39 -8.69 7.56 7.36
N VAL A 40 -8.85 6.30 6.94
CA VAL A 40 -10.14 5.62 7.04
C VAL A 40 -10.59 5.64 8.51
N PRO A 41 -11.81 6.08 8.84
CA PRO A 41 -12.31 6.02 10.21
C PRO A 41 -12.26 4.59 10.77
N GLY A 42 -11.84 4.46 12.02
CA GLY A 42 -11.76 3.17 12.71
C GLY A 42 -13.10 2.73 13.26
N ALA A 43 -13.16 1.46 13.71
CA ALA A 43 -14.36 0.88 14.31
C ALA A 43 -14.74 1.49 15.68
N SER A 44 -13.85 2.26 16.30
CA SER A 44 -14.08 2.95 17.57
C SER A 44 -14.03 4.46 17.38
N SER A 45 -14.92 5.17 18.07
CA SER A 45 -15.02 6.63 18.00
C SER A 45 -13.67 7.31 18.28
N GLY A 46 -13.33 8.29 17.45
CA GLY A 46 -12.09 9.07 17.57
C GLY A 46 -10.81 8.30 17.23
N LYS A 47 -10.91 7.10 16.66
CA LYS A 47 -9.76 6.31 16.19
C LYS A 47 -9.78 6.19 14.67
N SER A 48 -8.61 6.26 14.06
CA SER A 48 -8.42 5.88 12.67
C SER A 48 -8.28 4.36 12.57
N GLY A 49 -8.72 3.80 11.45
CA GLY A 49 -8.36 2.45 11.02
C GLY A 49 -6.94 2.45 10.49
N ASN A 50 -6.24 1.34 10.70
CA ASN A 50 -4.88 1.17 10.19
C ASN A 50 -4.94 0.55 8.80
N ALA A 51 -4.49 1.31 7.80
CA ALA A 51 -4.31 0.81 6.43
C ALA A 51 -2.85 0.40 6.21
N PHE A 52 -2.58 -0.44 5.21
CA PHE A 52 -1.21 -0.72 4.83
C PHE A 52 -0.56 0.49 4.16
N GLY A 53 0.54 0.94 4.76
CA GLY A 53 1.48 1.90 4.18
C GLY A 53 2.48 1.12 3.34
N SER A 54 2.26 1.10 2.04
CA SER A 54 3.12 0.35 1.11
C SER A 54 4.20 1.28 0.55
N VAL A 55 5.42 0.77 0.46
CA VAL A 55 6.54 1.48 -0.16
C VAL A 55 6.91 0.80 -1.47
N SER A 56 7.28 1.61 -2.46
CA SER A 56 7.96 1.11 -3.66
C SER A 56 9.42 1.48 -3.54
N GLY A 57 10.28 0.48 -3.69
CA GLY A 57 11.73 0.64 -3.63
C GLY A 57 12.38 0.11 -4.89
N ALA A 58 13.44 0.77 -5.34
CA ALA A 58 14.36 0.21 -6.31
C ALA A 58 15.28 -0.78 -5.58
N LEU A 59 15.33 -2.03 -6.07
CA LEU A 59 16.06 -3.13 -5.45
C LEU A 59 17.20 -3.59 -6.38
N LEU A 60 18.31 -4.02 -5.78
CA LEU A 60 19.42 -4.64 -6.51
C LEU A 60 19.21 -6.15 -6.60
N THR A 61 19.46 -6.72 -7.77
CA THR A 61 19.45 -8.18 -7.95
C THR A 61 20.85 -8.75 -7.76
N THR A 62 20.94 -10.03 -7.36
CA THR A 62 22.22 -10.78 -7.30
C THR A 62 22.89 -10.93 -8.68
N PHE A 63 22.16 -10.68 -9.76
CA PHE A 63 22.70 -10.61 -11.12
C PHE A 63 23.78 -9.53 -11.24
N ALA A 64 23.60 -8.35 -10.64
CA ALA A 64 24.57 -7.27 -10.75
C ALA A 64 25.94 -7.65 -10.15
N ALA A 65 25.92 -8.36 -9.02
CA ALA A 65 27.12 -8.90 -8.37
C ALA A 65 27.82 -9.95 -9.25
N THR A 66 27.06 -10.89 -9.82
CA THR A 66 27.60 -11.97 -10.66
C THR A 66 28.08 -11.53 -12.04
N ASN A 67 27.74 -10.31 -12.46
CA ASN A 67 28.10 -9.76 -13.79
C ASN A 67 29.04 -8.54 -13.71
N GLY A 68 29.67 -8.28 -12.57
CA GLY A 68 30.70 -7.24 -12.43
C GLY A 68 30.19 -5.80 -12.54
N VAL A 69 28.88 -5.57 -12.44
CA VAL A 69 28.24 -4.23 -12.54
C VAL A 69 27.67 -3.73 -11.21
N GLU A 70 27.99 -4.41 -10.11
CA GLU A 70 27.45 -4.12 -8.78
C GLU A 70 27.68 -2.67 -8.34
N ALA A 71 28.89 -2.15 -8.52
CA ALA A 71 29.23 -0.78 -8.12
C ALA A 71 28.37 0.26 -8.87
N ALA A 72 28.23 0.09 -10.19
CA ALA A 72 27.40 0.98 -11.01
C ALA A 72 25.92 0.90 -10.62
N ALA A 73 25.41 -0.30 -10.36
CA ALA A 73 24.03 -0.50 -9.95
C ALA A 73 23.75 0.08 -8.55
N LYS A 74 24.69 -0.02 -7.61
CA LYS A 74 24.60 0.65 -6.30
C LYS A 74 24.62 2.16 -6.43
N SER A 75 25.49 2.72 -7.30
CA SER A 75 25.51 4.16 -7.58
C SER A 75 24.17 4.64 -8.12
N LEU A 76 23.54 3.92 -9.05
CA LEU A 76 22.18 4.27 -9.51
C LEU A 76 21.15 4.29 -8.36
N LEU A 77 21.18 3.29 -7.48
CA LEU A 77 20.27 3.23 -6.34
C LEU A 77 20.47 4.40 -5.37
N VAL A 78 21.71 4.77 -5.07
CA VAL A 78 22.01 5.82 -4.09
C VAL A 78 21.88 7.21 -4.71
N ASP A 79 22.51 7.43 -5.86
CA ASP A 79 22.70 8.76 -6.43
C ASP A 79 21.47 9.23 -7.22
N PHE A 80 20.67 8.31 -7.76
CA PHE A 80 19.39 8.64 -8.38
C PHE A 80 18.21 8.30 -7.47
N PHE A 81 17.92 7.02 -7.22
CA PHE A 81 16.72 6.66 -6.46
C PHE A 81 16.74 7.10 -4.99
N GLY A 82 17.92 7.23 -4.39
CA GLY A 82 18.08 7.66 -2.99
C GLY A 82 18.23 9.17 -2.80
N SER A 83 18.49 9.93 -3.87
CA SER A 83 18.75 11.37 -3.76
C SER A 83 17.47 12.18 -3.84
N THR A 84 17.48 13.37 -3.24
CA THR A 84 16.36 14.32 -3.33
C THR A 84 16.00 14.63 -4.77
N ALA A 85 16.99 14.98 -5.60
CA ALA A 85 16.75 15.34 -6.99
C ALA A 85 16.17 14.17 -7.80
N GLY A 86 16.70 12.96 -7.62
CA GLY A 86 16.19 11.78 -8.33
C GLY A 86 14.80 11.37 -7.84
N GLN A 87 14.49 11.49 -6.55
CA GLN A 87 13.14 11.26 -6.03
C GLN A 87 12.12 12.30 -6.53
N VAL A 88 12.49 13.57 -6.63
CA VAL A 88 11.65 14.58 -7.31
C VAL A 88 11.39 14.16 -8.76
N ALA A 89 12.45 13.85 -9.52
CA ALA A 89 12.32 13.44 -10.91
C ALA A 89 11.48 12.16 -11.10
N TYR A 90 11.65 11.18 -10.22
CA TYR A 90 10.92 9.92 -10.26
C TYR A 90 9.43 10.12 -9.93
N GLN A 91 9.12 10.89 -8.89
CA GLN A 91 7.74 11.09 -8.44
C GLN A 91 6.93 12.06 -9.30
N LEU A 92 7.56 12.84 -10.18
CA LEU A 92 6.86 13.53 -11.28
C LEU A 92 6.12 12.56 -12.21
N ASN A 93 6.64 11.33 -12.36
CA ASN A 93 6.10 10.33 -13.26
C ASN A 93 5.25 9.29 -12.52
N GLU A 94 5.75 8.79 -11.39
CA GLU A 94 5.05 7.79 -10.57
C GLU A 94 3.88 8.38 -9.78
N LYS A 95 3.93 9.68 -9.49
CA LYS A 95 2.88 10.43 -8.80
C LYS A 95 2.48 9.82 -7.46
N ARG A 96 3.42 9.16 -6.77
CA ARG A 96 3.26 8.66 -5.39
C ARG A 96 3.83 9.67 -4.40
N PRO A 97 3.44 9.61 -3.12
CA PRO A 97 4.12 10.40 -2.09
C PRO A 97 5.62 10.06 -2.08
N PRO A 98 6.53 11.06 -2.19
CA PRO A 98 7.96 10.79 -2.10
C PRO A 98 8.34 10.24 -0.73
N ALA A 99 9.19 9.21 -0.69
CA ALA A 99 9.72 8.65 0.56
C ALA A 99 10.88 9.49 1.13
N GLU A 100 11.62 10.18 0.25
CA GLU A 100 12.73 11.06 0.64
C GLU A 100 12.18 12.39 1.16
N LYS A 101 12.69 12.82 2.31
CA LYS A 101 12.16 13.96 3.07
C LYS A 101 12.28 15.27 2.30
N GLY A 102 13.42 15.55 1.68
CA GLY A 102 13.60 16.74 0.84
C GLY A 102 12.62 16.76 -0.33
N ALA A 103 12.50 15.64 -1.05
CA ALA A 103 11.60 15.51 -2.19
C ALA A 103 10.14 15.68 -1.78
N SER A 104 9.73 15.21 -0.59
CA SER A 104 8.36 15.41 -0.08
C SER A 104 7.98 16.88 0.16
N THR A 105 8.99 17.76 0.29
CA THR A 105 8.80 19.21 0.48
C THR A 105 8.93 20.02 -0.82
N ASP A 106 9.26 19.36 -1.93
CA ASP A 106 9.43 20.04 -3.22
C ASP A 106 8.10 20.65 -3.71
N ALA A 107 8.19 21.79 -4.39
CA ALA A 107 7.02 22.51 -4.88
C ALA A 107 6.22 21.74 -5.94
N THR A 108 6.84 20.78 -6.63
CA THR A 108 6.20 19.92 -7.63
C THR A 108 5.33 18.83 -7.03
N VAL A 109 5.44 18.55 -5.73
CA VAL A 109 4.60 17.56 -5.05
C VAL A 109 3.15 18.04 -5.04
N THR A 110 2.28 17.27 -5.69
CA THR A 110 0.87 17.58 -5.84
C THR A 110 0.07 17.41 -4.55
N ASP A 111 -1.10 18.04 -4.48
CA ASP A 111 -2.00 17.91 -3.32
C ASP A 111 -2.43 16.46 -3.09
N GLY A 112 -2.61 15.67 -4.15
CA GLY A 112 -2.88 14.23 -4.04
C GLY A 112 -1.75 13.50 -3.33
N GLN A 113 -0.51 13.70 -3.78
CA GLN A 113 0.67 13.10 -3.14
C GLN A 113 0.82 13.53 -1.68
N LYS A 114 0.59 14.82 -1.36
CA LYS A 114 0.60 15.33 0.02
C LYS A 114 -0.49 14.70 0.87
N GLY A 115 -1.71 14.60 0.36
CA GLY A 115 -2.85 14.02 1.06
C GLY A 115 -2.64 12.54 1.40
N PHE A 116 -2.15 11.73 0.44
CA PHE A 116 -1.82 10.33 0.70
C PHE A 116 -0.67 10.19 1.68
N GLY A 117 0.39 11.01 1.53
CA GLY A 117 1.51 11.02 2.46
C GLY A 117 1.08 11.34 3.89
N ALA A 118 0.25 12.36 4.08
CA ALA A 118 -0.27 12.76 5.39
C ALA A 118 -1.20 11.69 5.99
N SER A 119 -2.12 11.13 5.20
CA SER A 119 -3.00 10.06 5.64
C SER A 119 -2.22 8.80 6.05
N ALA A 120 -1.21 8.43 5.27
CA ALA A 120 -0.35 7.29 5.59
C ALA A 120 0.49 7.56 6.86
N ALA A 121 1.08 8.75 6.99
CA ALA A 121 1.84 9.12 8.19
C ALA A 121 1.00 9.08 9.47
N ALA A 122 -0.30 9.38 9.38
CA ALA A 122 -1.19 9.43 10.54
C ALA A 122 -1.64 8.05 11.04
N ALA A 123 -1.80 7.06 10.16
CA ALA A 123 -2.47 5.81 10.53
C ALA A 123 -1.97 4.54 9.83
N SER A 124 -1.01 4.64 8.92
CA SER A 124 -0.58 3.44 8.19
C SER A 124 0.32 2.55 9.04
N ILE A 125 0.22 1.24 8.78
CA ILE A 125 1.15 0.24 9.29
C ILE A 125 1.96 -0.33 8.12
N PRO A 126 3.26 -0.64 8.30
CA PRO A 126 4.05 -1.28 7.26
C PRO A 126 3.39 -2.56 6.77
N GLN A 127 3.34 -2.72 5.45
CA GLN A 127 2.82 -3.95 4.86
C GLN A 127 3.80 -5.11 5.10
N VAL A 128 3.36 -6.14 5.82
CA VAL A 128 4.14 -7.35 6.13
C VAL A 128 3.82 -8.52 5.19
N GLY A 129 3.27 -8.22 4.01
CA GLY A 129 2.70 -9.22 3.10
C GLY A 129 3.67 -10.33 2.69
N ALA A 130 4.95 -10.00 2.47
CA ALA A 130 5.96 -10.99 2.06
C ALA A 130 6.14 -12.11 3.10
N ILE A 131 6.23 -11.74 4.38
CA ILE A 131 6.38 -12.68 5.51
C ILE A 131 5.11 -13.55 5.68
N LEU A 132 3.93 -12.97 5.41
CA LEU A 132 2.66 -13.68 5.54
C LEU A 132 2.29 -14.55 4.33
N ASN A 133 3.09 -14.58 3.27
CA ASN A 133 2.82 -15.43 2.10
C ASN A 133 3.10 -16.92 2.39
N GLY A 134 3.96 -17.22 3.36
CA GLY A 134 4.37 -18.59 3.69
C GLY A 134 5.15 -19.29 2.56
N PRO A 135 5.92 -20.35 2.85
CA PRO A 135 6.79 -20.96 1.85
C PRO A 135 6.09 -21.91 0.85
N SER A 136 4.87 -22.44 1.14
CA SER A 136 4.27 -23.46 0.26
C SER A 136 2.78 -23.82 0.45
N GLY A 137 1.97 -23.09 1.26
CA GLY A 137 0.68 -23.65 1.74
C GLY A 137 -0.60 -22.85 1.45
N THR A 138 -0.65 -21.58 1.85
CA THR A 138 -1.78 -20.66 1.57
C THR A 138 -1.26 -19.26 1.90
N SER A 139 -1.24 -18.36 0.92
CA SER A 139 -0.69 -17.03 1.15
C SER A 139 -1.67 -16.14 1.90
N TYR A 140 -1.16 -15.03 2.45
CA TYR A 140 -2.00 -13.93 2.93
C TYR A 140 -3.02 -13.48 1.87
N TRP A 141 -2.59 -13.44 0.61
CA TRP A 141 -3.41 -13.01 -0.53
C TRP A 141 -4.52 -14.00 -0.90
N ASP A 142 -4.40 -15.26 -0.51
CA ASP A 142 -5.45 -16.27 -0.70
C ASP A 142 -6.38 -16.33 0.52
N SER A 143 -5.80 -16.32 1.71
CA SER A 143 -6.54 -16.53 2.97
C SER A 143 -7.39 -15.33 3.38
N ALA A 144 -6.93 -14.09 3.14
CA ALA A 144 -7.71 -12.90 3.51
C ALA A 144 -9.00 -12.77 2.68
N PRO A 145 -8.99 -12.90 1.33
CA PRO A 145 -10.23 -12.89 0.55
C PRO A 145 -11.16 -14.07 0.85
N ALA A 146 -10.60 -15.25 1.14
CA ALA A 146 -11.39 -16.43 1.50
C ALA A 146 -12.19 -16.20 2.80
N TYR A 147 -11.60 -15.56 3.81
CA TYR A 147 -12.31 -15.15 5.03
C TYR A 147 -13.48 -14.22 4.72
N TRP A 148 -13.26 -13.16 3.94
CA TRP A 148 -14.33 -12.20 3.62
C TRP A 148 -15.44 -12.83 2.79
N THR A 149 -15.12 -13.74 1.87
CA THR A 149 -16.12 -14.50 1.11
C THR A 149 -16.95 -15.37 2.05
N ALA A 150 -16.29 -16.12 2.94
CA ALA A 150 -16.96 -16.97 3.91
C ALA A 150 -17.94 -16.20 4.80
N VAL A 151 -17.55 -15.01 5.27
CA VAL A 151 -18.38 -14.21 6.19
C VAL A 151 -19.46 -13.41 5.45
N LEU A 152 -19.09 -12.67 4.40
CA LEU A 152 -19.96 -11.70 3.76
C LEU A 152 -20.84 -12.30 2.66
N VAL A 153 -20.42 -13.42 2.06
CA VAL A 153 -21.15 -14.08 0.96
C VAL A 153 -21.80 -15.37 1.45
N ASP A 154 -21.03 -16.25 2.10
CA ASP A 154 -21.56 -17.55 2.54
C ASP A 154 -22.30 -17.50 3.88
N GLY A 155 -22.28 -16.35 4.58
CA GLY A 155 -22.95 -16.18 5.88
C GLY A 155 -22.38 -17.01 7.03
N LYS A 156 -21.10 -17.41 6.95
CA LYS A 156 -20.42 -18.19 8.01
C LYS A 156 -20.07 -17.32 9.21
N ASP A 157 -19.97 -17.95 10.39
CA ASP A 157 -19.64 -17.27 11.64
C ASP A 157 -18.26 -16.59 11.58
N PRO A 158 -18.18 -15.25 11.77
CA PRO A 158 -16.93 -14.52 11.64
C PRO A 158 -15.88 -14.94 12.67
N VAL A 159 -16.29 -15.35 13.87
CA VAL A 159 -15.34 -15.77 14.92
C VAL A 159 -14.69 -17.12 14.57
N ALA A 160 -15.47 -18.06 14.06
CA ALA A 160 -14.98 -19.36 13.62
C ALA A 160 -14.05 -19.23 12.41
N GLU A 161 -14.42 -18.44 11.40
CA GLU A 161 -13.57 -18.22 10.23
C GLU A 161 -12.29 -17.43 10.57
N ALA A 162 -12.36 -16.47 11.50
CA ALA A 162 -11.19 -15.74 11.98
C ALA A 162 -10.18 -16.68 12.68
N LYS A 163 -10.64 -17.69 13.42
CA LYS A 163 -9.74 -18.69 14.04
C LYS A 163 -8.97 -19.49 12.98
N LYS A 164 -9.59 -19.83 11.85
CA LYS A 164 -8.91 -20.50 10.72
C LYS A 164 -7.87 -19.58 10.09
N LEU A 165 -8.24 -18.34 9.83
CA LEU A 165 -7.33 -17.32 9.29
C LEU A 165 -6.10 -17.11 10.17
N VAL A 166 -6.31 -16.96 11.48
CA VAL A 166 -5.23 -16.79 12.46
C VAL A 166 -4.29 -17.99 12.50
N ALA A 167 -4.82 -19.22 12.36
CA ALA A 167 -3.98 -20.42 12.32
C ALA A 167 -3.02 -20.40 11.12
N ILE A 168 -3.51 -19.99 9.94
CA ILE A 168 -2.69 -19.85 8.72
C ILE A 168 -1.62 -18.78 8.93
N TRP A 169 -2.00 -17.58 9.37
CA TRP A 169 -1.05 -16.47 9.49
C TRP A 169 0.01 -16.71 10.56
N ARG A 170 -0.34 -17.38 11.66
CA ARG A 170 0.64 -17.81 12.67
C ARG A 170 1.63 -18.81 12.11
N ALA A 171 1.16 -19.80 11.34
CA ALA A 171 2.04 -20.77 10.70
C ALA A 171 3.01 -20.07 9.71
N ASN A 172 2.51 -19.13 8.90
CA ASN A 172 3.34 -18.37 7.97
C ASN A 172 4.38 -17.51 8.71
N LEU A 173 4.00 -16.82 9.78
CA LEU A 173 4.93 -16.05 10.61
C LEU A 173 6.03 -16.92 11.24
N ILE A 174 5.68 -18.10 11.75
CA ILE A 174 6.65 -19.03 12.32
C ILE A 174 7.64 -19.50 11.24
N ALA A 175 7.15 -19.82 10.05
CA ALA A 175 7.98 -20.27 8.93
C ALA A 175 8.93 -19.18 8.43
N ALA A 176 8.51 -17.92 8.44
CA ALA A 176 9.29 -16.76 7.99
C ALA A 176 10.17 -16.15 9.09
N LYS A 177 10.31 -16.79 10.25
CA LYS A 177 11.09 -16.24 11.38
C LYS A 177 12.56 -15.98 11.04
N SER A 178 13.14 -16.70 10.08
CA SER A 178 14.52 -16.46 9.61
C SER A 178 14.66 -15.19 8.76
N ASP A 179 13.55 -14.66 8.27
CA ASP A 179 13.51 -13.53 7.33
C ASP A 179 13.18 -12.20 8.04
N LEU A 180 12.93 -12.27 9.35
CA LEU A 180 12.64 -11.17 10.29
C LEU A 180 13.86 -10.84 11.15
#